data_AF-A0A836BGU4-F1
#
_entry.id   AF-A0A836BGU4-F1
#
_cell.length_a   1.000
_cell.length_b   1.000
_cell.length_c   1.000
_cell.angle_alpha   90.00
_cell.angle_beta   90.00
_cell.angle_gamma   90.00
#
_symmetry.space_group_name_H-M   'P 1'
#
loop_
_entity.id
_entity.type
_entity.pdbx_description
1 polymer ?
#
loop_
_entity_poly.entity_id
_entity_poly.type
_entity_poly.pdbx_seq_one_letter_code
_entity_poly.pdbx_strand_id
1 'polypeptide(L)'
;MHMSSLLLEGLDDLGIEYEFRRAKDTYEKGILTDQIHTILENSSKIGDKIEELSGQEKFQKMLPYFPVCENCDKLYTTESYEYIPNEKKVKYRCKDATIGSNVVKGCGHEGISDITKGHGKLAWKVEFAARWQAFDVRFEAYGKDIMDSVKINDWVSDEILNYPHPHHVKYEMFLDKGGKKISKSLGNVVTSQKWLKYGT
;
A
#
# COMPACT_ATOMS: atom_id res chain seq x y z
N MET A 1 -8.91 -0.51 17.04
CA MET A 1 -8.15 0.52 16.29
C MET A 1 -7.31 1.35 17.25
N HIS A 2 -6.32 0.77 17.92
CA HIS A 2 -5.61 1.50 18.97
C HIS A 2 -4.64 2.55 18.40
N MET A 3 -3.80 2.17 17.43
CA MET A 3 -2.83 3.11 16.86
C MET A 3 -3.48 4.24 16.07
N SER A 4 -4.59 3.97 15.39
CA SER A 4 -5.32 5.00 14.64
C SER A 4 -5.93 6.02 15.58
N SER A 5 -6.53 5.61 16.71
CA SER A 5 -7.13 6.57 17.66
C SER A 5 -6.10 7.54 18.21
N LEU A 6 -4.89 7.06 18.57
CA LEU A 6 -3.80 7.90 19.04
C LEU A 6 -3.35 8.96 18.02
N LEU A 7 -3.44 8.68 16.72
CA LEU A 7 -3.15 9.67 15.68
C LEU A 7 -4.27 10.71 15.60
N LEU A 8 -5.52 10.26 15.56
CA LEU A 8 -6.69 11.12 15.42
C LEU A 8 -6.82 12.07 16.62
N GLU A 9 -6.68 11.57 17.85
CA GLU A 9 -6.65 12.39 19.07
C GLU A 9 -5.59 13.50 18.99
N GLY A 10 -4.39 13.18 18.49
CA GLY A 10 -3.34 14.19 18.32
C GLY A 10 -3.62 15.22 17.23
N LEU A 11 -4.39 14.88 16.19
CA LEU A 11 -4.86 15.83 15.18
C LEU A 11 -5.98 16.72 15.74
N ASP A 12 -6.89 16.13 16.52
CA ASP A 12 -7.99 16.82 17.19
C ASP A 12 -7.44 17.85 18.20
N ASP A 13 -6.46 17.47 19.01
CA ASP A 13 -5.77 18.36 19.97
C ASP A 13 -5.07 19.55 19.27
N LEU A 14 -4.61 19.35 18.03
CA LEU A 14 -4.00 20.39 17.19
C LEU A 14 -5.05 21.26 16.45
N GLY A 15 -6.34 20.92 16.55
CA GLY A 15 -7.41 21.59 15.80
C GLY A 15 -7.32 21.40 14.28
N ILE A 16 -6.72 20.29 13.82
CA ILE A 16 -6.60 19.97 12.40
C ILE A 16 -7.89 19.30 11.94
N GLU A 17 -8.56 19.92 10.96
CA GLU A 17 -9.73 19.31 10.31
C GLU A 17 -9.29 18.24 9.29
N TYR A 18 -9.95 17.08 9.29
CA TYR A 18 -9.65 15.98 8.38
C TYR A 18 -10.87 15.13 8.04
N GLU A 19 -10.83 14.43 6.91
CA GLU A 19 -11.74 13.32 6.60
C GLU A 19 -11.02 11.98 6.82
N PHE A 20 -11.45 11.21 7.82
CA PHE A 20 -10.82 9.93 8.12
C PHE A 20 -11.37 8.81 7.22
N ARG A 21 -10.49 8.20 6.42
CA ARG A 21 -10.82 7.05 5.56
C ARG A 21 -10.00 5.83 5.95
N ARG A 22 -10.68 4.71 6.24
CA ARG A 22 -10.04 3.44 6.61
C ARG A 22 -9.84 2.57 5.39
N ALA A 23 -8.62 2.07 5.20
CA ALA A 23 -8.30 1.18 4.08
C ALA A 23 -9.20 -0.07 4.04
N LYS A 24 -9.49 -0.69 5.20
CA LYS A 24 -10.41 -1.84 5.28
C LYS A 24 -11.78 -1.52 4.67
N ASP A 25 -12.38 -0.41 5.10
CA ASP A 25 -13.70 0.02 4.63
C ASP A 25 -13.66 0.40 3.14
N THR A 26 -12.54 0.96 2.67
CA THR A 26 -12.30 1.28 1.25
C THR A 26 -12.38 0.03 0.37
N TYR A 27 -11.71 -1.06 0.76
CA TYR A 27 -11.73 -2.32 0.02
C TYR A 27 -13.07 -3.06 0.15
N GLU A 28 -13.63 -3.16 1.36
CA GLU A 28 -14.90 -3.85 1.60
C GLU A 28 -16.08 -3.19 0.87
N LYS A 29 -16.06 -1.87 0.71
CA LYS A 29 -17.09 -1.12 -0.03
C LYS A 29 -16.85 -1.11 -1.55
N GLY A 30 -15.80 -1.75 -2.04
CA GLY A 30 -15.48 -1.83 -3.47
C GLY A 30 -15.08 -0.50 -4.11
N ILE A 31 -14.65 0.49 -3.32
CA ILE A 31 -14.31 1.84 -3.84
C ILE A 31 -13.15 1.78 -4.84
N LEU A 32 -12.24 0.82 -4.69
CA LEU A 32 -11.08 0.64 -5.57
C LEU A 32 -11.32 -0.40 -6.68
N THR A 33 -12.51 -0.98 -6.80
CA THR A 33 -12.75 -2.14 -7.67
C THR A 33 -12.37 -1.87 -9.13
N ASP A 34 -12.71 -0.70 -9.66
CA ASP A 34 -12.42 -0.37 -11.06
C ASP A 34 -10.92 -0.12 -11.27
N GLN A 35 -10.25 0.55 -10.32
CA GLN A 35 -8.79 0.73 -10.35
C GLN A 35 -8.05 -0.60 -10.29
N ILE A 36 -8.47 -1.50 -9.39
CA ILE A 36 -7.89 -2.84 -9.26
C ILE A 36 -8.05 -3.61 -10.56
N HIS A 37 -9.23 -3.55 -11.18
CA HIS A 37 -9.51 -4.20 -12.46
C HIS A 37 -8.53 -3.72 -13.54
N THR A 38 -8.45 -2.41 -13.78
CA THR A 38 -7.56 -1.84 -14.80
C THR A 38 -6.09 -2.14 -14.53
N ILE A 39 -5.65 -2.09 -13.27
CA ILE A 39 -4.28 -2.45 -12.87
C ILE A 39 -3.98 -3.92 -13.18
N LEU A 40 -4.91 -4.83 -12.90
CA LEU A 40 -4.70 -6.26 -13.12
C LEU A 40 -4.73 -6.62 -14.60
N GLU A 41 -5.55 -5.96 -15.42
CA GLU A 41 -5.51 -6.13 -16.89
C GLU A 41 -4.18 -5.69 -17.49
N ASN A 42 -3.50 -4.73 -16.86
CA ASN A 42 -2.22 -4.19 -17.32
C ASN A 42 -1.01 -4.73 -16.53
N SER A 43 -1.17 -5.84 -15.80
CA SER A 43 -0.15 -6.32 -14.87
C SER A 43 1.21 -6.60 -15.52
N SER A 44 1.23 -7.08 -16.77
CA SER A 44 2.47 -7.32 -17.53
C SER A 44 3.24 -6.02 -17.76
N LYS A 45 2.57 -5.00 -18.31
CA LYS A 45 3.15 -3.67 -18.58
C LYS A 45 3.66 -3.01 -17.29
N ILE A 46 2.92 -3.18 -16.19
CA ILE A 46 3.32 -2.70 -14.86
C ILE A 46 4.54 -3.45 -14.35
N GLY A 47 4.58 -4.78 -14.51
CA GLY A 47 5.72 -5.62 -14.15
C GLY A 47 7.00 -5.16 -14.83
N ASP A 48 6.95 -4.96 -16.14
CA ASP A 48 8.06 -4.46 -16.97
C ASP A 48 8.56 -3.10 -16.46
N LYS A 49 7.64 -2.18 -16.19
CA LYS A 49 8.02 -0.85 -15.69
C LYS A 49 8.61 -0.91 -14.29
N ILE A 50 8.06 -1.74 -13.40
CA ILE A 50 8.59 -1.91 -12.05
C ILE A 50 10.03 -2.44 -12.11
N GLU A 51 10.28 -3.42 -12.97
CA GLU A 51 11.61 -3.96 -13.19
C GLU A 51 12.56 -2.87 -13.74
N GLU A 52 12.17 -2.14 -14.77
CA GLU A 52 12.95 -1.05 -15.35
C GLU A 52 13.33 0.02 -14.30
N LEU A 53 12.38 0.43 -13.46
CA LEU A 53 12.57 1.53 -12.51
C LEU A 53 13.26 1.13 -11.21
N SER A 54 13.18 -0.15 -10.81
CA SER A 54 13.63 -0.58 -9.47
C SER A 54 14.40 -1.89 -9.42
N GLY A 55 14.57 -2.58 -10.54
CA GLY A 55 15.18 -3.91 -10.63
C GLY A 55 14.35 -5.03 -9.99
N GLN A 56 13.10 -4.77 -9.60
CA GLN A 56 12.25 -5.77 -8.94
C GLN A 56 11.50 -6.62 -9.96
N GLU A 57 12.00 -7.83 -10.20
CA GLU A 57 11.39 -8.79 -11.13
C GLU A 57 10.17 -9.52 -10.57
N LYS A 58 9.85 -9.37 -9.27
CA LYS A 58 8.78 -10.17 -8.63
C LYS A 58 7.42 -10.03 -9.32
N PHE A 59 7.12 -8.84 -9.87
CA PHE A 59 5.84 -8.56 -10.53
C PHE A 59 5.80 -9.01 -12.00
N GLN A 60 6.89 -9.58 -12.52
CA GLN A 60 6.88 -10.32 -13.79
C GLN A 60 6.12 -11.65 -13.67
N LYS A 61 6.19 -12.26 -12.48
CA LYS A 61 5.65 -13.61 -12.21
C LYS A 61 4.41 -13.59 -11.32
N MET A 62 4.19 -12.49 -10.60
CA MET A 62 3.12 -12.32 -9.64
C MET A 62 2.31 -11.07 -9.96
N LEU A 63 0.99 -11.18 -9.89
CA LEU A 63 0.10 -10.02 -10.02
C LEU A 63 0.23 -9.09 -8.81
N PRO A 64 0.10 -7.75 -8.99
CA PRO A 64 0.22 -6.79 -7.91
C PRO A 64 -1.02 -6.73 -6.99
N TYR A 65 -1.56 -7.89 -6.61
CA TYR A 65 -2.70 -8.05 -5.72
C TYR A 65 -2.47 -9.23 -4.76
N PHE A 66 -2.75 -9.04 -3.48
CA PHE A 66 -2.55 -10.00 -2.40
C PHE A 66 -3.91 -10.36 -1.77
N PRO A 67 -4.49 -11.52 -2.15
CA PRO A 67 -5.68 -12.05 -1.52
C PRO A 67 -5.48 -12.36 -0.03
N VAL A 68 -6.56 -12.36 0.73
CA VAL A 68 -6.58 -13.05 2.03
C VAL A 68 -6.82 -14.53 1.75
N CYS A 69 -5.94 -15.41 2.24
CA CYS A 69 -6.11 -16.85 2.05
C CYS A 69 -7.36 -17.33 2.80
N GLU A 70 -8.31 -17.92 2.09
CA GLU A 70 -9.59 -18.39 2.67
C GLU A 70 -9.44 -19.54 3.68
N ASN A 71 -8.31 -20.26 3.65
CA ASN A 71 -8.04 -21.40 4.53
C ASN A 71 -7.30 -21.01 5.82
N CYS A 72 -6.47 -19.96 5.80
CA CYS A 72 -5.62 -19.61 6.95
C CYS A 72 -5.56 -18.12 7.29
N ASP A 73 -6.37 -17.30 6.62
CA ASP A 73 -6.52 -15.85 6.80
C ASP A 73 -5.23 -15.01 6.62
N LYS A 74 -4.15 -15.64 6.15
CA LYS A 74 -2.89 -14.95 5.87
C LYS A 74 -2.94 -14.26 4.52
N LEU A 75 -2.42 -13.03 4.50
CA LEU A 75 -2.29 -12.21 3.30
C LEU A 75 -0.86 -12.24 2.74
N TYR A 76 0.16 -12.20 3.60
CA TYR A 76 1.55 -12.06 3.15
C TYR A 76 2.13 -13.33 2.50
N THR A 77 1.43 -14.46 2.62
CA THR A 77 1.82 -15.76 2.05
C THR A 77 1.15 -16.05 0.71
N THR A 78 0.22 -15.21 0.25
CA THR A 78 -0.49 -15.45 -1.01
C THR A 78 0.27 -14.87 -2.19
N GLU A 79 0.45 -15.68 -3.22
CA GLU A 79 0.95 -15.27 -4.53
C GLU A 79 -0.16 -15.39 -5.57
N SER A 80 -0.58 -14.25 -6.11
CA SER A 80 -1.53 -14.18 -7.22
C SER A 80 -0.81 -14.42 -8.54
N TYR A 81 -1.33 -15.32 -9.38
CA TYR A 81 -0.64 -15.73 -10.61
C TYR A 81 -1.50 -15.61 -11.87
N GLU A 82 -2.81 -15.50 -11.75
CA GLU A 82 -3.71 -15.40 -12.90
C GLU A 82 -4.90 -14.49 -12.57
N TYR A 83 -5.24 -13.60 -13.48
CA TYR A 83 -6.42 -12.74 -13.39
C TYR A 83 -7.43 -13.21 -14.44
N ILE A 84 -8.70 -13.30 -14.04
CA ILE A 84 -9.84 -13.64 -14.89
C ILE A 84 -10.70 -12.37 -15.02
N PRO A 85 -10.48 -11.52 -16.05
CA PRO A 85 -11.12 -10.20 -16.14
C PRO A 85 -12.65 -10.27 -16.15
N ASN A 86 -13.22 -11.20 -16.93
CA ASN A 86 -14.67 -11.35 -17.08
C ASN A 86 -15.41 -11.67 -15.77
N GLU A 87 -14.71 -12.26 -14.79
CA GLU A 87 -15.27 -12.60 -13.49
C GLU A 87 -14.81 -11.66 -12.37
N LYS A 88 -13.88 -10.72 -12.66
CA LYS A 88 -13.17 -9.92 -11.65
C LYS A 88 -12.56 -10.79 -10.54
N LYS A 89 -11.94 -11.91 -10.93
CA LYS A 89 -11.35 -12.90 -9.99
C LYS A 89 -9.86 -13.11 -10.21
N VAL A 90 -9.15 -13.39 -9.13
CA VAL A 90 -7.71 -13.67 -9.12
C VAL A 90 -7.46 -15.05 -8.54
N LYS A 91 -6.71 -15.91 -9.25
CA LYS A 91 -6.21 -17.17 -8.69
C LYS A 91 -4.93 -16.94 -7.91
N TYR A 92 -4.81 -17.59 -6.76
CA TYR A 92 -3.64 -17.45 -5.89
C TYR A 92 -3.22 -18.78 -5.25
N ARG A 93 -1.96 -18.83 -4.81
CA ARG A 93 -1.38 -19.92 -4.01
C ARG A 93 -0.87 -19.39 -2.68
N CYS A 94 -1.17 -20.06 -1.58
CA CYS A 94 -0.68 -19.71 -0.25
C CYS A 94 0.62 -20.49 0.04
N LYS A 95 1.77 -19.85 -0.20
CA LYS A 95 3.09 -20.45 -0.06
C LYS A 95 3.96 -19.71 0.97
N ASP A 96 5.09 -20.31 1.32
CA ASP A 96 6.05 -19.69 2.23
C ASP A 96 6.51 -18.33 1.68
N ALA A 97 6.54 -17.33 2.56
CA ALA A 97 6.98 -15.99 2.23
C ALA A 97 8.07 -15.52 3.20
N THR A 98 9.12 -14.90 2.65
CA THR A 98 10.19 -14.30 3.44
C THR A 98 9.90 -12.82 3.67
N ILE A 99 9.80 -12.41 4.93
CA ILE A 99 9.55 -11.03 5.34
C ILE A 99 10.70 -10.60 6.26
N GLY A 100 11.59 -9.77 5.75
CA GLY A 100 12.84 -9.46 6.45
C GLY A 100 13.67 -10.71 6.65
N SER A 101 14.03 -11.01 7.90
CA SER A 101 14.76 -12.23 8.28
C SER A 101 13.87 -13.43 8.61
N ASN A 102 12.54 -13.26 8.55
CA ASN A 102 11.60 -14.28 9.01
C ASN A 102 10.94 -14.99 7.81
N VAL A 103 10.78 -16.30 7.93
CA VAL A 103 9.99 -17.10 7.00
C VAL A 103 8.61 -17.34 7.61
N VAL A 104 7.57 -16.85 6.95
CA VAL A 104 6.17 -17.11 7.31
C VAL A 104 5.68 -18.29 6.50
N LYS A 105 5.31 -19.37 7.18
CA LYS A 105 4.81 -20.58 6.52
C LYS A 105 3.44 -20.37 5.88
N GLY A 106 3.33 -20.69 4.60
CA GLY A 106 2.06 -20.81 3.88
C GLY A 106 1.32 -22.09 4.29
N CYS A 107 0.06 -22.22 3.89
CA CYS A 107 -0.72 -23.44 4.14
C CYS A 107 -0.81 -24.39 2.94
N GLY A 108 -0.23 -24.02 1.79
CA GLY A 108 -0.27 -24.79 0.55
C GLY A 108 -1.57 -24.68 -0.24
N HIS A 109 -2.58 -23.98 0.29
CA HIS A 109 -3.90 -23.82 -0.34
C HIS A 109 -3.82 -23.05 -1.67
N GLU A 110 -4.56 -23.50 -2.68
CA GLU A 110 -4.82 -22.75 -3.90
C GLU A 110 -6.29 -22.32 -3.92
N GLY A 111 -6.54 -21.05 -4.21
CA GLY A 111 -7.89 -20.48 -4.15
C GLY A 111 -8.14 -19.41 -5.20
N ILE A 112 -9.37 -18.91 -5.22
CA ILE A 112 -9.81 -17.84 -6.11
C ILE A 112 -10.40 -16.72 -5.25
N SER A 113 -9.96 -15.48 -5.47
CA SER A 113 -10.43 -14.29 -4.75
C SER A 113 -11.14 -13.33 -5.70
N ASP A 114 -12.30 -12.84 -5.28
CA ASP A 114 -13.09 -11.83 -5.99
C ASP A 114 -12.65 -10.43 -5.53
N ILE A 115 -12.15 -9.61 -6.46
CA ILE A 115 -11.62 -8.27 -6.16
C ILE A 115 -12.71 -7.27 -5.73
N THR A 116 -13.98 -7.60 -5.96
CA THR A 116 -15.13 -6.76 -5.58
C THR A 116 -15.56 -6.93 -4.13
N LYS A 117 -15.06 -7.97 -3.45
CA LYS A 117 -15.47 -8.31 -2.08
C LYS A 117 -14.55 -7.71 -1.01
N GLY A 118 -13.41 -7.15 -1.39
CA GLY A 118 -12.40 -6.65 -0.44
C GLY A 118 -11.59 -7.75 0.25
N HIS A 119 -11.61 -8.99 -0.27
CA HIS A 119 -10.87 -10.14 0.27
C HIS A 119 -9.41 -10.18 -0.25
N GLY A 120 -8.78 -9.02 -0.26
CA GLY A 120 -7.41 -8.82 -0.73
C GLY A 120 -7.09 -7.34 -0.89
N LYS A 121 -5.86 -7.05 -1.27
CA LYS A 121 -5.39 -5.67 -1.47
C LYS A 121 -4.36 -5.56 -2.57
N LEU A 122 -4.24 -4.37 -3.16
CA LEU A 122 -3.15 -4.08 -4.09
C LEU A 122 -1.78 -4.08 -3.40
N ALA A 123 -0.75 -4.33 -4.18
CA ALA A 123 0.61 -4.06 -3.76
C ALA A 123 0.82 -2.55 -3.60
N TRP A 124 1.59 -2.16 -2.59
CA TRP A 124 1.92 -0.75 -2.30
C TRP A 124 2.52 0.03 -3.50
N LYS A 125 3.15 -0.67 -4.46
CA LYS A 125 3.69 -0.08 -5.69
C LYS A 125 2.65 0.43 -6.68
N VAL A 126 1.39 0.02 -6.53
CA VAL A 126 0.28 0.40 -7.42
C VAL A 126 -0.94 0.90 -6.66
N GLU A 127 -0.97 0.70 -5.33
CA GLU A 127 -2.11 1.06 -4.49
C GLU A 127 -2.29 2.57 -4.32
N PHE A 128 -1.21 3.37 -4.34
CA PHE A 128 -1.36 4.83 -4.24
C PHE A 128 -2.04 5.39 -5.48
N ALA A 129 -1.62 4.95 -6.68
CA ALA A 129 -2.26 5.33 -7.94
C ALA A 129 -3.77 5.06 -7.91
N ALA A 130 -4.17 3.87 -7.44
CA ALA A 130 -5.59 3.52 -7.30
C ALA A 130 -6.33 4.48 -6.34
N ARG A 131 -5.72 4.81 -5.20
CA ARG A 131 -6.30 5.73 -4.22
C ARG A 131 -6.35 7.16 -4.71
N TRP A 132 -5.36 7.61 -5.48
CA TRP A 132 -5.33 8.97 -6.03
C TRP A 132 -6.49 9.21 -6.96
N GLN A 133 -6.75 8.28 -7.88
CA GLN A 133 -7.90 8.37 -8.77
C GLN A 133 -9.22 8.24 -7.99
N ALA A 134 -9.35 7.25 -7.10
CA ALA A 134 -10.62 6.98 -6.42
C ALA A 134 -11.04 8.07 -5.42
N PHE A 135 -10.08 8.81 -4.86
CA PHE A 135 -10.33 9.88 -3.89
C PHE A 135 -10.06 11.28 -4.43
N ASP A 136 -9.86 11.44 -5.74
CA ASP A 136 -9.58 12.72 -6.36
C ASP A 136 -8.40 13.47 -5.71
N VAL A 137 -7.33 12.74 -5.37
CA VAL A 137 -6.15 13.33 -4.71
C VAL A 137 -5.41 14.18 -5.73
N ARG A 138 -5.25 15.46 -5.42
CA ARG A 138 -4.54 16.45 -6.26
C ARG A 138 -3.19 16.88 -5.69
N PHE A 139 -2.96 16.63 -4.40
CA PHE A 139 -1.71 16.90 -3.72
C PHE A 139 -1.43 15.82 -2.68
N GLU A 140 -0.20 15.30 -2.63
CA GLU A 140 0.24 14.43 -1.55
C GLU A 140 1.73 14.66 -1.24
N ALA A 141 2.02 15.01 0.01
CA ALA A 141 3.39 15.11 0.49
C ALA A 141 3.93 13.72 0.88
N TYR A 142 5.20 13.44 0.62
CA TYR A 142 5.80 12.14 0.94
C TYR A 142 7.22 12.26 1.51
N GLY A 143 7.59 11.27 2.32
CA GLY A 143 8.93 11.16 2.90
C GLY A 143 9.93 10.61 1.89
N LYS A 144 11.16 11.12 1.91
CA LYS A 144 12.24 10.67 1.02
C LYS A 144 12.42 9.15 0.94
N ASP A 145 12.09 8.41 1.99
CA ASP A 145 12.25 6.96 2.11
C ASP A 145 11.30 6.14 1.22
N ILE A 146 10.24 6.74 0.69
CA ILE A 146 9.28 6.06 -0.20
C ILE A 146 9.30 6.58 -1.64
N MET A 147 10.28 7.41 -1.99
CA MET A 147 10.38 8.08 -3.29
C MET A 147 10.30 7.12 -4.49
N ASP A 148 11.00 5.98 -4.42
CA ASP A 148 11.01 4.99 -5.50
C ASP A 148 9.62 4.40 -5.76
N SER A 149 8.79 4.33 -4.73
CA SER A 149 7.42 3.84 -4.86
C SER A 149 6.48 4.89 -5.41
N VAL A 150 6.64 6.14 -4.96
CA VAL A 150 5.87 7.26 -5.50
C VAL A 150 6.11 7.36 -7.00
N LYS A 151 7.37 7.33 -7.45
CA LYS A 151 7.72 7.36 -8.88
C LYS A 151 7.02 6.26 -9.71
N ILE A 152 6.86 5.07 -9.15
CA ILE A 152 6.16 3.97 -9.85
C ILE A 152 4.65 4.21 -9.83
N ASN A 153 4.08 4.65 -8.71
CA ASN A 153 2.66 4.99 -8.64
C ASN A 153 2.31 6.18 -9.55
N ASP A 154 3.19 7.18 -9.71
CA ASP A 154 2.99 8.31 -10.64
C ASP A 154 2.80 7.79 -12.05
N TRP A 155 3.72 6.91 -12.49
CA TRP A 155 3.63 6.27 -13.79
C TRP A 155 2.37 5.40 -13.93
N VAL A 156 2.00 4.62 -12.91
CA VAL A 156 0.76 3.81 -12.96
C VAL A 156 -0.47 4.72 -13.05
N SER A 157 -0.50 5.83 -12.31
CA SER A 157 -1.59 6.79 -12.33
C SER A 157 -1.76 7.37 -13.74
N ASP A 158 -0.68 7.87 -14.31
CA ASP A 158 -0.69 8.55 -15.60
C ASP A 158 -0.95 7.57 -16.76
N GLU A 159 -0.23 6.44 -16.80
CA GLU A 159 -0.12 5.58 -17.98
C GLU A 159 -1.03 4.33 -17.97
N ILE A 160 -1.58 3.98 -16.80
CA ILE A 160 -2.48 2.84 -16.64
C ILE A 160 -3.89 3.30 -16.28
N LEU A 161 -4.00 4.20 -15.30
CA LEU A 161 -5.30 4.68 -14.83
C LEU A 161 -5.79 5.92 -15.59
N ASN A 162 -4.96 6.52 -16.46
CA ASN A 162 -5.26 7.76 -17.18
C ASN A 162 -5.72 8.89 -16.23
N TYR A 163 -5.09 8.98 -15.06
CA TYR A 163 -5.37 10.01 -14.06
C TYR A 163 -4.07 10.74 -13.71
N PRO A 164 -4.00 12.07 -13.90
CA PRO A 164 -2.81 12.83 -13.57
C PRO A 164 -2.42 12.62 -12.11
N HIS A 165 -1.20 12.15 -11.88
CA HIS A 165 -0.68 11.96 -10.53
C HIS A 165 -0.71 13.29 -9.73
N PRO A 166 -0.82 13.22 -8.39
CA PRO A 166 -0.89 14.41 -7.54
C PRO A 166 0.37 15.26 -7.63
N HIS A 167 0.25 16.57 -7.37
CA HIS A 167 1.43 17.37 -7.10
C HIS A 167 2.08 16.92 -5.78
N HIS A 168 3.40 16.77 -5.78
CA HIS A 168 4.13 16.26 -4.62
C HIS A 168 5.04 17.30 -3.96
N VAL A 169 5.11 17.22 -2.63
CA VAL A 169 6.17 17.84 -1.83
C VAL A 169 6.93 16.76 -1.09
N LYS A 170 8.23 16.69 -1.34
CA LYS A 170 9.13 15.76 -0.64
C LYS A 170 9.65 16.40 0.64
N TYR A 171 9.46 15.73 1.78
CA TYR A 171 10.07 16.10 3.04
C TYR A 171 11.23 15.17 3.44
N GLU A 172 12.22 15.73 4.14
CA GLU A 172 13.36 15.00 4.70
C GLU A 172 13.01 14.34 6.05
N MET A 173 13.89 13.45 6.50
CA MET A 173 13.68 12.73 7.76
C MET A 173 14.04 13.61 8.97
N PHE A 174 13.28 13.47 10.06
CA PHE A 174 13.73 13.94 11.37
C PHE A 174 14.91 13.08 11.85
N LEU A 175 15.99 13.77 12.21
CA LEU A 175 17.21 13.15 12.73
C LEU A 175 17.34 13.44 14.23
N ASP A 176 17.97 12.52 14.95
CA ASP A 176 18.40 12.80 16.32
C ASP A 176 19.56 13.81 16.34
N LYS A 177 19.95 14.23 17.55
CA LYS A 177 21.06 15.17 17.77
C LYS A 177 22.40 14.73 17.16
N GLY A 178 22.57 13.44 16.86
CA GLY A 178 23.75 12.87 16.24
C GLY A 178 23.62 12.69 14.72
N GLY A 179 22.56 13.23 14.10
CA GLY A 179 22.30 13.10 12.67
C GLY A 179 21.81 11.71 12.26
N LYS A 180 21.41 10.84 13.20
CA LYS A 180 20.91 9.49 12.90
C LYS A 180 19.40 9.48 12.78
N LYS A 181 18.88 8.57 11.95
CA LYS A 181 17.45 8.34 11.80
C LYS A 181 16.84 7.90 13.14
N ILE A 182 15.73 8.52 13.52
CA ILE A 182 14.91 8.10 14.67
C ILE A 182 14.34 6.70 14.39
N SER A 183 14.44 5.77 15.34
CA SER A 183 13.97 4.40 15.20
C SER A 183 13.27 3.87 16.45
N LYS A 184 12.21 3.08 16.24
CA LYS A 184 11.50 2.42 17.36
C LYS A 184 12.40 1.49 18.17
N SER A 185 13.31 0.77 17.52
CA SER A 185 14.20 -0.18 18.19
C SER A 185 15.23 0.47 19.10
N LEU A 186 15.60 1.73 18.84
CA LEU A 186 16.51 2.50 19.69
C LEU A 186 15.79 3.28 20.80
N GLY A 187 14.45 3.20 20.86
CA GLY A 187 13.64 3.89 21.87
C GLY A 187 13.64 5.42 21.76
N ASN A 188 14.23 5.99 20.71
CA ASN A 188 14.40 7.44 20.53
C ASN A 188 13.21 8.09 19.79
N VAL A 189 12.01 7.50 19.86
CA VAL A 189 10.82 7.98 19.16
C VAL A 189 10.12 9.08 19.92
N VAL A 190 9.83 10.17 19.20
CA VAL A 190 8.97 11.27 19.65
C VAL A 190 7.57 11.04 19.08
N THR A 191 6.57 10.93 19.94
CA THR A 191 5.15 10.86 19.54
C THR A 191 4.55 12.27 19.55
N SER A 192 3.43 12.47 18.84
CA SER A 192 2.68 13.73 18.88
C SER A 192 2.30 14.11 20.31
N GLN A 193 1.84 13.16 21.13
CA GLN A 193 1.50 13.41 22.55
C GLN A 193 2.71 13.86 23.36
N LYS A 194 3.89 13.26 23.15
CA LYS A 194 5.12 13.72 23.82
C LYS A 194 5.50 15.12 23.37
N TRP A 195 5.36 15.42 22.08
CA TRP A 195 5.62 16.75 21.56
C TRP A 195 4.67 17.79 22.16
N LEU A 196 3.36 17.54 22.16
CA LEU A 196 2.34 18.41 22.76
C LEU A 196 2.48 18.59 24.27
N LYS A 197 3.19 17.70 24.97
CA LYS A 197 3.46 17.85 26.40
C LYS A 197 4.67 18.76 26.69
N TYR A 198 5.70 18.71 25.84
CA TYR A 198 7.01 19.30 26.13
C TYR A 198 7.42 20.44 25.18
N GLY A 199 6.77 20.56 24.02
CA GLY A 199 7.11 21.48 22.94
C GLY A 199 6.08 22.58 22.70
N THR A 200 5.02 22.64 23.50
CA THR A 200 4.05 23.74 23.60
C THR A 200 4.21 24.44 24.93
#